data_AF-A0A385JNW4-F1
#
_entry.id   AF-A0A385JNW4-F1
#
_cell.length_a   1.000
_cell.length_b   1.000
_cell.length_c   1.000
_cell.angle_alpha   90.00
_cell.angle_beta   90.00
_cell.angle_gamma   90.00
#
_symmetry.space_group_name_H-M   'P 1'
#
loop_
_entity.id
_entity.type
_entity.pdbx_description
1 polymer ?
#
loop_
_entity_poly.entity_id
_entity_poly.type
_entity_poly.pdbx_seq_one_letter_code
_entity_poly.pdbx_strand_id
1 'polypeptide(L)'
;MIFNLLRRINNYVLLEFNTIYDYVKFKKNFTKLKNANNDKTKLSCWILQDKHRIEKAFTLPNPRFGFGKDVIERISKNLNIYKSKYGVDNIYQIGISALFSYKEFHQDNNKEVPDFYTLNIKQLDKQDISIIEKKAGYYIPEKLDEISLKAFKKFAQSRHSCRNFQKNKEITDSVIRDIIEISITAPSVCNRQHWRIHFFTGDKMEKILSFQNGNSGFTENIPMIAVITSDIRAFYTPNERNQPYIDGGIFAMNVMYAIHSVGLESCPLNWCNSYKQEINFDKLNLIEKNERIILILAMGYSTDSALYAKSPRLPIDNFYKLHK
;
A
#
# COMPACT_ATOMS: atom_id res chain seq x y z
N MET A 1 10.46 20.92 -39.57
CA MET A 1 9.10 20.32 -39.61
C MET A 1 9.13 18.79 -39.50
N ILE A 2 9.92 18.09 -40.33
CA ILE A 2 10.05 16.61 -40.34
C ILE A 2 10.52 16.04 -38.99
N PHE A 3 11.53 16.63 -38.34
CA PHE A 3 12.03 16.16 -37.04
C PHE A 3 10.97 16.15 -35.93
N ASN A 4 10.12 17.18 -35.89
CA ASN A 4 9.01 17.25 -34.93
C ASN A 4 7.93 16.21 -35.22
N LEU A 5 7.70 15.88 -36.49
CA LEU A 5 6.77 14.83 -36.90
C LEU A 5 7.29 13.45 -36.48
N LEU A 6 8.56 13.14 -36.76
CA LEU A 6 9.20 11.89 -36.34
C LEU A 6 9.18 11.71 -34.82
N ARG A 7 9.48 12.78 -34.05
CA ARG A 7 9.40 12.73 -32.58
C ARG A 7 7.97 12.43 -32.08
N ARG A 8 6.96 13.02 -32.73
CA ARG A 8 5.54 12.74 -32.40
C ARG A 8 5.18 11.29 -32.67
N ILE A 9 5.53 10.78 -33.86
CA ILE A 9 5.30 9.37 -34.23
C ILE A 9 5.97 8.45 -33.22
N ASN A 10 7.24 8.71 -32.88
CA ASN A 10 7.97 7.91 -31.89
C ASN A 10 7.29 7.92 -30.52
N ASN A 11 6.75 9.06 -30.07
CA ASN A 11 6.04 9.13 -28.79
C ASN A 11 4.73 8.31 -28.78
N TYR A 12 3.97 8.31 -29.89
CA TYR A 12 2.77 7.47 -29.98
C TYR A 12 3.12 5.99 -30.01
N VAL A 13 4.14 5.60 -30.79
CA VAL A 13 4.63 4.22 -30.82
C VAL A 13 5.10 3.79 -29.43
N LEU A 14 5.82 4.66 -28.71
CA LEU A 14 6.26 4.40 -27.35
C LEU A 14 5.08 4.22 -26.38
N LEU A 15 4.03 5.04 -26.51
CA LEU A 15 2.81 4.92 -25.70
C LEU A 15 2.13 3.56 -25.90
N GLU A 16 2.04 3.08 -27.14
CA GLU A 16 1.48 1.75 -27.42
C GLU A 16 2.31 0.64 -26.76
N PHE A 17 3.63 0.66 -26.92
CA PHE A 17 4.50 -0.36 -26.30
C PHE A 17 4.49 -0.31 -24.78
N ASN A 18 4.46 0.87 -24.16
CA ASN A 18 4.30 1.02 -22.71
C ASN A 18 2.96 0.43 -22.25
N THR A 19 1.87 0.72 -22.97
CA THR A 19 0.53 0.21 -22.65
C THR A 19 0.46 -1.32 -22.76
N ILE A 20 1.03 -1.89 -23.82
CA ILE A 20 1.10 -3.34 -24.02
C ILE A 20 1.94 -4.00 -22.91
N TYR A 21 3.09 -3.42 -22.57
CA TYR A 21 3.93 -3.92 -21.47
C TYR A 21 3.16 -3.93 -20.14
N ASP A 22 2.48 -2.84 -19.81
CA ASP A 22 1.70 -2.73 -18.57
C ASP A 22 0.53 -3.70 -18.54
N TYR A 23 -0.18 -3.87 -19.65
CA TYR A 23 -1.22 -4.88 -19.80
C TYR A 23 -0.66 -6.29 -19.57
N VAL A 24 0.46 -6.64 -20.19
CA VAL A 24 1.09 -7.97 -20.04
C VAL A 24 1.55 -8.20 -18.59
N LYS A 25 2.22 -7.22 -17.98
CA LYS A 25 2.68 -7.29 -16.58
C LYS A 25 1.51 -7.45 -15.62
N PHE A 26 0.42 -6.70 -15.80
CA PHE A 26 -0.77 -6.87 -14.97
C PHE A 26 -1.42 -8.25 -15.20
N LYS A 27 -1.73 -8.61 -16.45
CA LYS A 27 -2.37 -9.89 -16.84
C LYS A 27 -1.64 -11.12 -16.32
N LYS A 28 -0.30 -11.08 -16.29
CA LYS A 28 0.54 -12.18 -15.82
C LYS A 28 0.44 -12.35 -14.30
N ASN A 29 0.35 -11.26 -13.55
CA ASN A 29 0.57 -11.26 -12.10
C ASN A 29 -0.69 -11.12 -11.26
N PHE A 30 -1.78 -10.53 -11.77
CA PHE A 30 -3.01 -10.39 -10.99
C PHE A 30 -3.62 -11.75 -10.66
N THR A 31 -4.34 -11.83 -9.54
CA THR A 31 -4.89 -13.09 -9.06
C THR A 31 -6.13 -13.50 -9.83
N LYS A 32 -5.97 -14.54 -10.66
CA LYS A 32 -7.10 -15.26 -11.26
C LYS A 32 -7.86 -16.04 -10.18
N LEU A 33 -9.19 -16.00 -10.22
CA LEU A 33 -10.07 -16.63 -9.21
C LEU A 33 -9.71 -18.09 -8.90
N LYS A 34 -9.33 -18.87 -9.92
CA LYS A 34 -8.98 -20.30 -9.76
C LYS A 34 -7.64 -20.56 -9.05
N ASN A 35 -6.79 -19.53 -8.88
CA ASN A 35 -5.39 -19.69 -8.47
C ASN A 35 -5.07 -19.09 -7.09
N ALA A 36 -6.07 -18.60 -6.35
CA ALA A 36 -5.85 -17.95 -5.06
C ALA A 36 -5.22 -18.89 -4.01
N ASN A 37 -5.52 -20.18 -4.08
CA ASN A 37 -5.11 -21.17 -3.07
C ASN A 37 -3.65 -21.65 -3.22
N ASN A 38 -2.93 -21.22 -4.26
CA ASN A 38 -1.59 -21.73 -4.59
C ASN A 38 -0.46 -20.80 -4.14
N ASP A 39 -0.79 -19.63 -3.60
CA ASP A 39 0.18 -18.60 -3.23
C ASP A 39 -0.29 -17.94 -1.93
N LYS A 40 0.62 -17.83 -0.96
CA LYS A 40 0.34 -17.30 0.37
C LYS A 40 -0.22 -15.88 0.29
N THR A 41 0.42 -15.00 -0.49
CA THR A 41 0.00 -13.59 -0.66
C THR A 41 -1.41 -13.48 -1.24
N LYS A 42 -1.73 -14.30 -2.25
CA LYS A 42 -3.06 -14.29 -2.88
C LYS A 42 -4.16 -14.68 -1.90
N LEU A 43 -3.91 -15.72 -1.11
CA LEU A 43 -4.84 -16.21 -0.09
C LEU A 43 -4.97 -15.20 1.07
N SER A 44 -3.87 -14.59 1.51
CA SER A 44 -3.88 -13.53 2.51
C SER A 44 -4.74 -12.35 2.09
N CYS A 45 -4.57 -11.87 0.86
CA CYS A 45 -5.37 -10.75 0.35
C CYS A 45 -6.88 -11.10 0.27
N TRP A 46 -7.23 -12.37 0.05
CA TRP A 46 -8.63 -12.82 0.03
C TRP A 46 -9.23 -12.81 1.42
N ILE A 47 -8.49 -13.31 2.41
CA ILE A 47 -8.88 -13.28 3.82
C ILE A 47 -9.06 -11.83 4.26
N LEU A 48 -8.09 -10.95 3.97
CA LEU A 48 -8.18 -9.52 4.31
C LEU A 48 -9.37 -8.82 3.66
N GLN A 49 -9.66 -9.15 2.39
CA GLN A 49 -10.82 -8.58 1.69
C GLN A 49 -12.15 -9.00 2.31
N ASP A 50 -12.31 -10.30 2.60
CA ASP A 50 -13.55 -10.79 3.20
C ASP A 50 -13.70 -10.32 4.64
N LYS A 51 -12.59 -10.24 5.39
CA LYS A 51 -12.54 -9.56 6.69
C LYS A 51 -13.06 -8.13 6.57
N HIS A 52 -12.54 -7.35 5.63
CA HIS A 52 -12.96 -5.96 5.44
C HIS A 52 -14.44 -5.83 5.06
N ARG A 53 -14.97 -6.76 4.25
CA ARG A 53 -16.41 -6.79 3.91
C ARG A 53 -17.28 -7.02 5.16
N ILE A 54 -16.81 -7.86 6.09
CA ILE A 54 -17.47 -8.09 7.37
C ILE A 54 -17.44 -6.81 8.22
N GLU A 55 -16.26 -6.23 8.45
CA GLU A 55 -16.11 -5.01 9.28
C GLU A 55 -16.91 -3.83 8.74
N LYS A 56 -16.87 -3.61 7.43
CA LYS A 56 -17.61 -2.52 6.78
C LYS A 56 -19.10 -2.61 7.09
N ALA A 57 -19.67 -3.80 7.13
CA ALA A 57 -21.09 -3.99 7.39
C ALA A 57 -21.50 -3.56 8.82
N PHE A 58 -20.61 -3.72 9.81
CA PHE A 58 -20.85 -3.26 11.18
C PHE A 58 -21.00 -1.74 11.26
N THR A 59 -20.29 -1.02 10.39
CA THR A 59 -20.16 0.45 10.42
C THR A 59 -21.21 1.18 9.59
N LEU A 60 -22.15 0.46 8.98
CA LEU A 60 -23.22 1.09 8.22
C LEU A 60 -24.21 1.80 9.16
N PRO A 61 -24.87 2.90 8.73
CA PRO A 61 -25.85 3.59 9.57
C PRO A 61 -27.02 2.69 10.02
N ASN A 62 -27.43 1.74 9.18
CA ASN A 62 -28.45 0.73 9.47
C ASN A 62 -27.92 -0.65 9.06
N PRO A 63 -27.14 -1.34 9.90
CA PRO A 63 -26.60 -2.65 9.58
C PRO A 63 -27.72 -3.68 9.42
N ARG A 64 -27.70 -4.42 8.31
CA ARG A 64 -28.61 -5.57 8.13
C ARG A 64 -28.06 -6.77 8.90
N PHE A 65 -28.85 -7.40 9.76
CA PHE A 65 -28.47 -8.65 10.43
C PHE A 65 -28.52 -9.86 9.49
N GLY A 66 -27.68 -10.85 9.76
CA GLY A 66 -27.54 -12.04 8.91
C GLY A 66 -26.96 -11.76 7.53
N PHE A 67 -26.17 -10.69 7.40
CA PHE A 67 -25.48 -10.34 6.16
C PHE A 67 -24.33 -11.29 5.83
N GLY A 68 -23.88 -11.26 4.58
CA GLY A 68 -22.56 -11.79 4.21
C GLY A 68 -22.43 -13.32 4.16
N LYS A 69 -23.51 -14.08 3.93
CA LYS A 69 -23.47 -15.56 3.79
C LYS A 69 -22.28 -16.05 2.96
N ASP A 70 -22.17 -15.61 1.70
CA ASP A 70 -21.10 -16.02 0.79
C ASP A 70 -19.70 -15.56 1.26
N VAL A 71 -19.63 -14.49 2.06
CA VAL A 71 -18.38 -13.97 2.63
C VAL A 71 -17.93 -14.85 3.79
N ILE A 72 -18.85 -15.21 4.70
CA ILE A 72 -18.58 -16.09 5.84
C ILE A 72 -18.16 -17.48 5.35
N GLU A 73 -18.88 -18.04 4.37
CA GLU A 73 -18.52 -19.33 3.76
C GLU A 73 -17.11 -19.30 3.14
N ARG A 74 -16.81 -18.25 2.37
CA ARG A 74 -15.53 -18.12 1.67
C ARG A 74 -14.36 -17.89 2.63
N ILE A 75 -14.49 -16.99 3.61
CA ILE A 75 -13.40 -16.72 4.56
C ILE A 75 -13.11 -17.95 5.42
N SER A 76 -14.14 -18.68 5.86
CA SER A 76 -13.98 -19.90 6.66
C SER A 76 -13.24 -20.98 5.88
N LYS A 77 -13.63 -21.20 4.62
CA LYS A 77 -12.92 -22.11 3.71
C LYS A 77 -11.46 -21.69 3.49
N ASN A 78 -11.22 -20.41 3.23
CA ASN A 78 -9.87 -19.89 2.96
C ASN A 78 -8.98 -19.96 4.20
N LEU A 79 -9.51 -19.74 5.40
CA LEU A 79 -8.79 -19.89 6.66
C LEU A 79 -8.35 -21.33 6.88
N ASN A 80 -9.22 -22.31 6.63
CA ASN A 80 -8.84 -23.73 6.72
C ASN A 80 -7.70 -24.10 5.75
N ILE A 81 -7.80 -23.65 4.49
CA ILE A 81 -6.74 -23.85 3.49
C ILE A 81 -5.44 -23.14 3.91
N TYR A 82 -5.55 -21.93 4.48
CA TYR A 82 -4.40 -21.15 4.92
C TYR A 82 -3.67 -21.83 6.07
N LYS A 83 -4.39 -22.22 7.13
CA LYS A 83 -3.81 -22.93 8.28
C LYS A 83 -3.16 -24.23 7.84
N SER A 84 -3.80 -25.02 6.97
CA SER A 84 -3.24 -26.30 6.52
C SER A 84 -1.95 -26.15 5.71
N LYS A 85 -1.79 -25.04 4.96
CA LYS A 85 -0.62 -24.83 4.08
C LYS A 85 0.47 -23.98 4.72
N TYR A 86 0.11 -23.02 5.55
CA TYR A 86 1.00 -21.95 6.02
C TYR A 86 1.01 -21.77 7.54
N GLY A 87 0.22 -22.55 8.28
CA GLY A 87 0.11 -22.47 9.73
C GLY A 87 -0.68 -21.25 10.21
N VAL A 88 -0.53 -20.96 11.50
CA VAL A 88 -1.18 -19.83 12.18
C VAL A 88 -0.22 -18.64 12.21
N ASP A 89 -0.62 -17.55 11.58
CA ASP A 89 0.09 -16.26 11.64
C ASP A 89 -0.90 -15.10 11.78
N ASN A 90 -0.41 -13.86 11.71
CA ASN A 90 -1.23 -12.66 11.90
C ASN A 90 -2.41 -12.57 10.91
N ILE A 91 -2.25 -13.04 9.67
CA ILE A 91 -3.34 -13.01 8.67
C ILE A 91 -4.44 -13.99 9.05
N TYR A 92 -4.06 -15.20 9.48
CA TYR A 92 -5.01 -16.18 9.97
C TYR A 92 -5.78 -15.65 11.18
N GLN A 93 -5.07 -15.08 12.16
CA GLN A 93 -5.66 -14.48 13.35
C GLN A 93 -6.63 -13.32 13.03
N ILE A 94 -6.27 -12.45 12.08
CA ILE A 94 -7.15 -11.37 11.62
C ILE A 94 -8.45 -11.93 11.04
N GLY A 95 -8.37 -12.95 10.18
CA GLY A 95 -9.57 -13.54 9.58
C GLY A 95 -10.46 -14.24 10.60
N ILE A 96 -9.85 -14.95 11.55
CA ILE A 96 -10.57 -15.57 12.67
C ILE A 96 -11.24 -14.51 13.55
N SER A 97 -10.53 -13.45 13.92
CA SER A 97 -11.06 -12.34 14.72
C SER A 97 -12.26 -11.65 14.04
N ALA A 98 -12.27 -11.60 12.70
CA ALA A 98 -13.40 -11.07 11.93
C ALA A 98 -14.68 -11.90 12.10
N LEU A 99 -14.53 -13.22 12.06
CA LEU A 99 -15.64 -14.15 12.28
C LEU A 99 -16.18 -14.02 13.71
N PHE A 100 -15.30 -13.90 14.70
CA PHE A 100 -15.75 -13.68 16.09
C PHE A 100 -16.43 -12.33 16.29
N SER A 101 -15.91 -11.26 15.71
CA SER A 101 -16.56 -9.95 15.72
C SER A 101 -17.94 -9.98 15.08
N TYR A 102 -18.16 -10.85 14.07
CA TYR A 102 -19.48 -11.04 13.49
C TYR A 102 -20.48 -11.62 14.51
N LYS A 103 -20.06 -12.60 15.31
CA LYS A 103 -20.88 -13.16 16.39
C LYS A 103 -21.16 -12.11 17.47
N GLU A 104 -20.12 -11.44 17.95
CA GLU A 104 -20.22 -10.38 18.96
C GLU A 104 -21.19 -9.28 18.51
N PHE A 105 -21.06 -8.82 17.26
CA PHE A 105 -21.94 -7.79 16.70
C PHE A 105 -23.43 -8.17 16.77
N HIS A 106 -23.78 -9.44 16.50
CA HIS A 106 -25.18 -9.88 16.61
C HIS A 106 -25.63 -9.95 18.08
N GLN A 107 -24.77 -10.44 18.96
CA GLN A 107 -25.05 -10.55 20.40
C GLN A 107 -25.23 -9.16 21.05
N ASP A 108 -24.33 -8.22 20.77
CA ASP A 108 -24.38 -6.83 21.26
C ASP A 108 -25.67 -6.12 20.85
N ASN A 109 -26.28 -6.53 19.74
CA ASN A 109 -27.53 -5.97 19.21
C ASN A 109 -28.77 -6.81 19.55
N ASN A 110 -28.65 -7.80 20.45
CA ASN A 110 -29.73 -8.73 20.81
C ASN A 110 -30.38 -9.42 19.60
N LYS A 111 -29.56 -9.85 18.63
CA LYS A 111 -30.00 -10.58 17.43
C LYS A 111 -29.43 -11.98 17.41
N GLU A 112 -30.20 -12.91 16.84
CA GLU A 112 -29.74 -14.28 16.63
C GLU A 112 -28.63 -14.34 15.58
N VAL A 113 -27.68 -15.23 15.83
CA VAL A 113 -26.59 -15.52 14.90
C VAL A 113 -27.10 -16.51 13.86
N PRO A 114 -27.00 -16.23 12.55
CA PRO A 114 -27.56 -17.09 11.52
C PRO A 114 -26.98 -18.51 11.51
N ASP A 115 -27.79 -19.49 11.09
CA ASP A 115 -27.37 -20.90 10.99
C ASP A 115 -26.16 -21.10 10.08
N PHE A 116 -26.09 -20.38 8.96
CA PHE A 116 -24.96 -20.48 8.05
C PHE A 116 -23.63 -20.09 8.73
N TYR A 117 -23.65 -19.15 9.68
CA TYR A 117 -22.45 -18.81 10.46
C TYR A 117 -22.06 -20.01 11.32
N THR A 118 -22.99 -20.52 12.12
CA THR A 118 -22.75 -21.64 13.04
C THR A 118 -22.24 -22.89 12.32
N LEU A 119 -22.78 -23.20 11.13
CA LEU A 119 -22.34 -24.31 10.30
C LEU A 119 -20.89 -24.16 9.81
N ASN A 120 -20.46 -22.94 9.46
CA ASN A 120 -19.11 -22.69 8.98
C ASN A 120 -18.08 -22.67 10.12
N ILE A 121 -18.41 -22.08 11.28
CA ILE A 121 -17.49 -22.03 12.43
C ILE A 121 -17.23 -23.40 13.03
N LYS A 122 -18.19 -24.33 12.99
CA LYS A 122 -17.98 -25.72 13.44
C LYS A 122 -16.86 -26.44 12.69
N GLN A 123 -16.50 -25.96 11.50
CA GLN A 123 -15.42 -26.52 10.67
C GLN A 123 -14.04 -25.91 11.00
N LEU A 124 -13.99 -24.92 11.89
CA LEU A 124 -12.74 -24.33 12.38
C LEU A 124 -12.32 -25.02 13.68
N ASP A 125 -11.02 -25.06 13.92
CA ASP A 125 -10.46 -25.69 15.11
C ASP A 125 -10.78 -24.87 16.38
N LYS A 126 -11.32 -25.55 17.40
CA LYS A 126 -11.79 -24.92 18.64
C LYS A 126 -10.66 -24.31 19.47
N GLN A 127 -9.42 -24.76 19.31
CA GLN A 127 -8.29 -24.21 20.08
C GLN A 127 -7.86 -22.82 19.59
N ASP A 128 -8.07 -22.50 18.30
CA ASP A 128 -7.77 -21.19 17.72
C ASP A 128 -8.64 -20.06 18.31
N ILE A 129 -9.73 -20.43 18.99
CA ILE A 129 -10.75 -19.55 19.58
C ILE A 129 -10.25 -18.91 20.89
N SER A 130 -9.29 -19.55 21.57
CA SER A 130 -8.92 -19.21 22.95
C SER A 130 -7.75 -18.21 23.09
N ILE A 131 -7.07 -17.85 21.99
CA ILE A 131 -5.83 -17.06 22.00
C ILE A 131 -6.00 -15.69 21.29
N ILE A 132 -7.23 -15.22 21.09
CA ILE A 132 -7.49 -14.11 20.16
C ILE A 132 -7.33 -12.75 20.85
N GLU A 133 -6.22 -12.07 20.58
CA GLU A 133 -6.19 -10.61 20.61
C GLU A 133 -7.22 -10.08 19.58
N LYS A 134 -8.07 -9.13 19.97
CA LYS A 134 -9.12 -8.55 19.12
C LYS A 134 -8.49 -7.70 17.99
N LYS A 135 -8.04 -8.35 16.92
CA LYS A 135 -7.31 -7.76 15.77
C LYS A 135 -8.22 -7.27 14.63
N ALA A 136 -9.49 -7.62 14.66
CA ALA A 136 -10.52 -7.17 13.74
C ALA A 136 -11.80 -6.83 14.51
N GLY A 137 -12.67 -5.99 13.93
CA GLY A 137 -13.94 -5.59 14.54
C GLY A 137 -14.35 -4.16 14.22
N TYR A 138 -14.96 -3.49 15.20
CA TYR A 138 -15.45 -2.12 15.12
C TYR A 138 -15.16 -1.39 16.43
N TYR A 139 -14.99 -0.07 16.36
CA TYR A 139 -14.82 0.80 17.51
C TYR A 139 -15.34 2.20 17.21
N ILE A 140 -15.59 2.98 18.27
CA ILE A 140 -15.92 4.40 18.16
C ILE A 140 -14.61 5.18 18.30
N PRO A 141 -14.15 5.91 17.27
CA PRO A 141 -12.94 6.71 17.38
C PRO A 141 -13.16 7.92 18.27
N GLU A 142 -12.10 8.37 18.93
CA GLU A 142 -12.09 9.68 19.59
C GLU A 142 -12.25 10.81 18.56
N LYS A 143 -12.92 11.88 18.95
CA LYS A 143 -13.06 13.06 18.11
C LYS A 143 -11.76 13.86 18.14
N LEU A 144 -11.27 14.22 16.97
CA LEU A 144 -10.12 15.12 16.85
C LEU A 144 -10.47 16.52 17.37
N ASP A 145 -9.56 17.10 18.12
CA ASP A 145 -9.64 18.48 18.60
C ASP A 145 -9.02 19.47 17.59
N GLU A 146 -9.25 20.76 17.81
CA GLU A 146 -8.67 21.81 16.96
C GLU A 146 -7.13 21.87 17.04
N ILE A 147 -6.56 21.46 18.18
CA ILE A 147 -5.11 21.45 18.40
C ILE A 147 -4.47 20.46 17.44
N SER A 148 -5.03 19.26 17.33
CA SER A 148 -4.60 18.20 16.43
C SER A 148 -4.64 18.65 14.97
N LEU A 149 -5.71 19.35 14.56
CA LEU A 149 -5.82 19.88 13.20
C LEU A 149 -4.73 20.92 12.89
N LYS A 150 -4.50 21.87 13.80
CA LYS A 150 -3.46 22.90 13.65
C LYS A 150 -2.06 22.27 13.62
N ALA A 151 -1.82 21.27 14.47
CA ALA A 151 -0.57 20.52 14.53
C ALA A 151 -0.29 19.78 13.21
N PHE A 152 -1.26 19.01 12.72
CA PHE A 152 -1.11 18.29 11.44
C PHE A 152 -0.92 19.27 10.27
N LYS A 153 -1.67 20.37 10.22
CA LYS A 153 -1.50 21.39 9.18
C LYS A 153 -0.07 21.94 9.17
N LYS A 154 0.46 22.32 10.34
CA LYS A 154 1.84 22.82 10.47
C LYS A 154 2.86 21.75 10.03
N PHE A 155 2.67 20.51 10.47
CA PHE A 155 3.53 19.38 10.11
C PHE A 155 3.54 19.14 8.60
N ALA A 156 2.36 18.96 7.99
CA ALA A 156 2.22 18.72 6.57
C ALA A 156 2.80 19.86 5.71
N GLN A 157 2.66 21.11 6.15
CA GLN A 157 3.21 22.28 5.47
C GLN A 157 4.73 22.40 5.61
N SER A 158 5.32 21.87 6.69
CA SER A 158 6.77 21.91 6.92
C SER A 158 7.57 20.90 6.09
N ARG A 159 6.90 19.89 5.51
CA ARG A 159 7.56 18.88 4.68
C ARG A 159 7.90 19.44 3.30
N HIS A 160 9.19 19.40 2.95
CA HIS A 160 9.70 19.84 1.64
C HIS A 160 10.47 18.74 0.93
N SER A 161 10.83 18.95 -0.34
CA SER A 161 11.68 18.01 -1.09
C SER A 161 13.15 18.36 -0.89
N CYS A 162 13.88 17.58 -0.10
CA CYS A 162 15.30 17.80 0.20
C CYS A 162 16.22 17.18 -0.85
N ARG A 163 17.24 17.92 -1.29
CA ARG A 163 18.27 17.43 -2.23
C ARG A 163 19.68 17.60 -1.68
N ASN A 164 19.81 17.97 -0.41
CA ASN A 164 21.10 18.17 0.25
C ASN A 164 21.11 17.43 1.60
N PHE A 165 21.65 16.22 1.59
CA PHE A 165 21.66 15.32 2.74
C PHE A 165 23.03 15.28 3.43
N GLN A 166 23.08 14.74 4.64
CA GLN A 166 24.30 14.38 5.35
C GLN A 166 24.69 12.95 4.91
N LYS A 167 25.42 12.82 3.79
CA LYS A 167 25.75 11.53 3.16
C LYS A 167 26.29 10.44 4.11
N ASN A 168 27.09 10.83 5.10
CA ASN A 168 27.77 9.89 6.01
C ASN A 168 27.01 9.68 7.33
N LYS A 169 25.86 10.33 7.54
CA LYS A 169 25.08 10.14 8.76
C LYS A 169 24.22 8.88 8.64
N GLU A 170 24.42 7.98 9.58
CA GLU A 170 23.73 6.69 9.62
C GLU A 170 22.23 6.84 9.85
N ILE A 171 21.45 6.02 9.12
CA ILE A 171 20.02 5.81 9.33
C ILE A 171 19.90 4.42 9.94
N THR A 172 19.59 4.35 11.23
CA THR A 172 19.60 3.09 11.99
C THR A 172 18.35 2.25 11.68
N ASP A 173 18.44 0.95 11.94
CA ASP A 173 17.30 0.02 11.82
C ASP A 173 16.09 0.45 12.68
N SER A 174 16.32 1.08 13.83
CA SER A 174 15.24 1.61 14.67
C SER A 174 14.46 2.69 13.94
N VAL A 175 15.15 3.65 13.31
CA VAL A 175 14.51 4.72 12.52
C VAL A 175 13.73 4.13 11.35
N ILE A 176 14.28 3.11 10.68
CA ILE A 176 13.59 2.41 9.60
C ILE A 176 12.30 1.74 10.10
N ARG A 177 12.33 1.10 11.29
CA ARG A 177 11.15 0.48 11.90
C ARG A 177 10.08 1.51 12.23
N ASP A 178 10.45 2.63 12.82
CA ASP A 178 9.52 3.73 13.13
C ASP A 178 8.85 4.26 11.85
N ILE A 179 9.63 4.44 10.78
CA ILE A 179 9.10 4.83 9.47
C ILE A 179 8.08 3.80 8.98
N ILE A 180 8.40 2.51 9.05
CA ILE A 180 7.49 1.44 8.59
C ILE A 180 6.21 1.43 9.42
N GLU A 181 6.31 1.48 10.75
CA GLU A 181 5.17 1.42 11.67
C GLU A 181 4.15 2.54 11.39
N ILE A 182 4.65 3.77 11.18
CA ILE A 182 3.79 4.89 10.82
C ILE A 182 3.25 4.72 9.39
N SER A 183 4.08 4.29 8.44
CA SER A 183 3.70 4.19 7.03
C SER A 183 2.56 3.20 6.78
N ILE A 184 2.54 2.06 7.48
CA ILE A 184 1.54 1.00 7.25
C ILE A 184 0.12 1.37 7.70
N THR A 185 -0.06 2.53 8.35
CA THR A 185 -1.38 3.09 8.66
C THR A 185 -2.15 3.59 7.43
N ALA A 186 -1.50 3.63 6.25
CA ALA A 186 -2.15 4.03 5.01
C ALA A 186 -3.32 3.09 4.63
N PRO A 187 -4.46 3.62 4.17
CA PRO A 187 -5.58 2.79 3.75
C PRO A 187 -5.32 2.12 2.39
N SER A 188 -6.14 1.11 2.08
CA SER A 188 -6.15 0.46 0.76
C SER A 188 -7.43 -0.22 0.39
N VAL A 189 -7.53 -0.57 -0.90
CA VAL A 189 -8.64 -1.36 -1.39
C VAL A 189 -8.80 -2.62 -0.53
N CYS A 190 -9.95 -2.72 0.11
CA CYS A 190 -10.32 -3.81 1.01
C CYS A 190 -9.24 -4.18 2.06
N ASN A 191 -8.44 -3.22 2.51
CA ASN A 191 -7.37 -3.41 3.50
C ASN A 191 -6.33 -4.49 3.12
N ARG A 192 -6.02 -4.64 1.83
CA ARG A 192 -5.14 -5.72 1.34
C ARG A 192 -3.66 -5.51 1.61
N GLN A 193 -3.21 -4.29 1.93
CA GLN A 193 -1.84 -4.00 2.41
C GLN A 193 -0.73 -4.58 1.52
N HIS A 194 -0.88 -4.38 0.21
CA HIS A 194 -0.03 -4.99 -0.82
C HIS A 194 1.25 -4.21 -1.12
N TRP A 195 1.46 -3.06 -0.48
CA TRP A 195 2.64 -2.25 -0.68
C TRP A 195 3.86 -2.83 0.03
N ARG A 196 5.04 -2.47 -0.47
CA ARG A 196 6.33 -2.74 0.18
C ARG A 196 7.19 -1.48 0.13
N ILE A 197 8.12 -1.40 1.07
CA ILE A 197 9.21 -0.44 1.06
C ILE A 197 10.50 -1.27 0.98
N HIS A 198 11.30 -1.01 -0.05
CA HIS A 198 12.62 -1.60 -0.19
C HIS A 198 13.67 -0.52 0.03
N PHE A 199 14.46 -0.65 1.10
CA PHE A 199 15.53 0.29 1.42
C PHE A 199 16.84 -0.18 0.77
N PHE A 200 17.52 0.73 0.08
CA PHE A 200 18.81 0.45 -0.57
C PHE A 200 19.85 1.52 -0.24
N THR A 201 21.09 1.07 -0.08
CA THR A 201 22.30 1.88 0.08
C THR A 201 23.40 1.35 -0.86
N GLY A 202 24.51 2.09 -0.98
CA GLY A 202 25.70 1.69 -1.76
C GLY A 202 25.43 1.36 -3.23
N ASP A 203 26.15 0.39 -3.78
CA ASP A 203 26.11 0.02 -5.21
C ASP A 203 24.71 -0.31 -5.74
N LYS A 204 23.86 -0.95 -4.91
CA LYS A 204 22.49 -1.30 -5.31
C LYS A 204 21.65 -0.05 -5.50
N MET A 205 21.77 0.91 -4.58
CA MET A 205 21.10 2.20 -4.69
C MET A 205 21.54 2.94 -5.96
N GLU A 206 22.86 3.01 -6.22
CA GLU A 206 23.40 3.70 -7.40
C GLU A 206 22.90 3.06 -8.71
N LYS A 207 22.90 1.73 -8.77
CA LYS A 207 22.32 0.98 -9.90
C LYS A 207 20.86 1.33 -10.11
N ILE A 208 20.04 1.35 -9.06
CA ILE A 208 18.61 1.72 -9.17
C ILE A 208 18.47 3.18 -9.65
N LEU A 209 19.24 4.10 -9.06
CA LEU A 209 19.22 5.52 -9.40
C LEU A 209 19.62 5.79 -10.85
N SER A 210 20.45 4.95 -11.48
CA SER A 210 20.77 5.04 -12.92
C SER A 210 19.55 4.85 -13.85
N PHE A 211 18.45 4.28 -13.35
CA PHE A 211 17.19 4.12 -14.08
C PHE A 211 16.20 5.25 -13.79
N GLN A 212 16.60 6.26 -13.02
CA GLN A 212 15.74 7.35 -12.57
C GLN A 212 16.31 8.70 -13.05
N ASN A 213 15.49 9.52 -13.70
CA ASN A 213 15.95 10.73 -14.40
C ASN A 213 15.87 12.04 -13.58
N GLY A 214 15.43 11.98 -12.33
CA GLY A 214 15.14 13.15 -11.47
C GLY A 214 16.12 13.36 -10.32
N ASN A 215 17.15 12.52 -10.20
CA ASN A 215 18.21 12.59 -9.18
C ASN A 215 19.43 13.41 -9.62
N SER A 216 19.48 13.81 -10.90
CA SER A 216 20.62 14.53 -11.48
C SER A 216 20.94 15.79 -10.67
N GLY A 217 22.23 15.97 -10.36
CA GLY A 217 22.73 17.10 -9.56
C GLY A 217 22.81 16.85 -8.05
N PHE A 218 22.31 15.73 -7.54
CA PHE A 218 22.46 15.39 -6.11
C PHE A 218 22.60 13.90 -5.79
N THR A 219 22.69 13.03 -6.80
CA THR A 219 22.83 11.57 -6.65
C THR A 219 23.91 11.16 -5.64
N GLU A 220 25.11 11.76 -5.73
CA GLU A 220 26.26 11.44 -4.87
C GLU A 220 25.95 11.68 -3.38
N ASN A 221 25.07 12.63 -3.09
CA ASN A 221 24.68 13.02 -1.75
C ASN A 221 23.58 12.14 -1.14
N ILE A 222 22.95 11.24 -1.89
CA ILE A 222 21.85 10.42 -1.36
C ILE A 222 22.43 9.29 -0.49
N PRO A 223 22.15 9.22 0.83
CA PRO A 223 22.68 8.14 1.67
C PRO A 223 21.87 6.85 1.53
N MET A 224 20.56 6.97 1.30
CA MET A 224 19.63 5.85 1.17
C MET A 224 18.47 6.21 0.24
N ILE A 225 17.93 5.19 -0.43
CA ILE A 225 16.64 5.29 -1.11
C ILE A 225 15.63 4.32 -0.53
N ALA A 226 14.36 4.72 -0.53
CA ALA A 226 13.21 3.84 -0.31
C ALA A 226 12.46 3.68 -1.63
N VAL A 227 12.45 2.47 -2.19
CA VAL A 227 11.68 2.12 -3.39
C VAL A 227 10.30 1.64 -2.96
N ILE A 228 9.27 2.39 -3.33
CA ILE A 228 7.88 2.08 -2.99
C ILE A 228 7.30 1.21 -4.09
N THR A 229 6.75 0.05 -3.72
CA THR A 229 6.15 -0.87 -4.68
C THR A 229 4.76 -1.32 -4.24
N SER A 230 4.01 -1.89 -5.19
CA SER A 230 2.71 -2.52 -4.97
C SER A 230 2.67 -3.91 -5.61
N ASP A 231 2.36 -4.94 -4.83
CA ASP A 231 2.23 -6.31 -5.33
C ASP A 231 0.95 -6.51 -6.14
N ILE A 232 1.08 -6.75 -7.45
CA ILE A 232 -0.04 -6.93 -8.38
C ILE A 232 -0.87 -8.18 -8.04
N ARG A 233 -0.31 -9.16 -7.32
CA ARG A 233 -1.05 -10.36 -6.90
C ARG A 233 -2.23 -10.03 -5.98
N ALA A 234 -2.25 -8.85 -5.37
CA ALA A 234 -3.34 -8.44 -4.48
C ALA A 234 -4.64 -8.05 -5.21
N PHE A 235 -4.66 -8.00 -6.54
CA PHE A 235 -5.84 -7.60 -7.32
C PHE A 235 -6.50 -8.79 -8.02
N TYR A 236 -7.83 -8.76 -8.13
CA TYR A 236 -8.63 -9.93 -8.56
C TYR A 236 -9.38 -9.71 -9.86
N THR A 237 -9.58 -8.44 -10.23
CA THR A 237 -10.33 -8.06 -11.42
C THR A 237 -9.49 -7.19 -12.35
N PRO A 238 -9.71 -7.27 -13.67
CA PRO A 238 -9.08 -6.35 -14.62
C PRO A 238 -9.36 -4.86 -14.33
N ASN A 239 -10.48 -4.56 -13.68
CA ASN A 239 -10.87 -3.19 -13.34
C ASN A 239 -9.91 -2.55 -12.32
N GLU A 240 -9.19 -3.36 -11.55
CA GLU A 240 -8.23 -2.92 -10.53
C GLU A 240 -6.84 -2.62 -11.10
N ARG A 241 -6.64 -2.65 -12.42
CA ARG A 241 -5.33 -2.42 -13.06
C ARG A 241 -4.63 -1.12 -12.67
N ASN A 242 -5.40 -0.10 -12.30
CA ASN A 242 -4.88 1.20 -11.86
C ASN A 242 -4.71 1.29 -10.34
N GLN A 243 -5.31 0.37 -9.59
CA GLN A 243 -5.28 0.36 -8.14
C GLN A 243 -3.86 0.27 -7.53
N PRO A 244 -2.89 -0.47 -8.11
CA PRO A 244 -1.51 -0.43 -7.62
C PRO A 244 -0.96 1.00 -7.48
N TYR A 245 -1.24 1.87 -8.45
CA TYR A 245 -0.77 3.26 -8.46
C TYR A 245 -1.54 4.16 -7.50
N ILE A 246 -2.85 3.94 -7.33
CA ILE A 246 -3.68 4.70 -6.40
C ILE A 246 -3.26 4.42 -4.96
N ASP A 247 -3.30 3.15 -4.56
CA ASP A 247 -2.94 2.73 -3.21
C ASP A 247 -1.45 2.99 -2.94
N GLY A 248 -0.60 2.75 -3.94
CA GLY A 248 0.82 3.06 -3.88
C GLY A 248 1.12 4.55 -3.69
N GLY A 249 0.38 5.44 -4.34
CA GLY A 249 0.53 6.89 -4.18
C GLY A 249 0.08 7.39 -2.81
N ILE A 250 -1.03 6.85 -2.30
CA ILE A 250 -1.51 7.10 -0.93
C ILE A 250 -0.44 6.66 0.07
N PHE A 251 0.07 5.43 -0.07
CA PHE A 251 1.11 4.89 0.78
C PHE A 251 2.40 5.70 0.70
N ALA A 252 2.84 6.10 -0.50
CA ALA A 252 4.06 6.90 -0.67
C ALA A 252 3.98 8.27 0.01
N MET A 253 2.82 8.94 -0.01
CA MET A 253 2.61 10.17 0.77
C MET A 253 2.72 9.89 2.27
N ASN A 254 2.15 8.77 2.74
CA ASN A 254 2.25 8.38 4.14
C ASN A 254 3.70 8.09 4.55
N VAL A 255 4.48 7.41 3.69
CA VAL A 255 5.91 7.18 3.91
C VAL A 255 6.68 8.50 3.98
N MET A 256 6.38 9.47 3.11
CA MET A 256 7.02 10.79 3.18
C MET A 256 6.70 11.51 4.49
N TYR A 257 5.48 11.39 5.04
CA TYR A 257 5.17 11.92 6.37
C TYR A 257 5.85 11.13 7.49
N ALA A 258 5.95 9.81 7.38
CA ALA A 258 6.66 8.98 8.34
C ALA A 258 8.14 9.35 8.41
N ILE A 259 8.81 9.47 7.27
CA ILE A 259 10.20 9.95 7.17
C ILE A 259 10.35 11.33 7.83
N HIS A 260 9.45 12.27 7.52
CA HIS A 260 9.46 13.62 8.12
C HIS A 260 9.29 13.60 9.64
N SER A 261 8.46 12.69 10.16
CA SER A 261 8.14 12.61 11.59
C SER A 261 9.31 12.15 12.45
N VAL A 262 10.23 11.38 11.87
CA VAL A 262 11.45 10.89 12.56
C VAL A 262 12.66 11.82 12.35
N GLY A 263 12.44 13.03 11.81
CA GLY A 263 13.48 14.03 11.61
C GLY A 263 14.36 13.80 10.36
N LEU A 264 13.96 12.88 9.48
CA LEU A 264 14.59 12.72 8.17
C LEU A 264 13.83 13.54 7.13
N GLU A 265 14.52 13.83 6.03
CA GLU A 265 13.93 14.49 4.87
C GLU A 265 13.87 13.53 3.69
N SER A 266 13.00 13.83 2.73
CA SER A 266 12.88 13.03 1.50
C SER A 266 12.73 13.88 0.25
N CYS A 267 13.08 13.31 -0.90
CA CYS A 267 12.72 13.82 -2.22
C CYS A 267 12.07 12.71 -3.05
N PRO A 268 10.80 12.88 -3.47
CA PRO A 268 10.16 11.95 -4.36
C PRO A 268 10.75 12.05 -5.77
N LEU A 269 11.13 10.89 -6.29
CA LEU A 269 11.71 10.65 -7.59
C LEU A 269 10.72 9.77 -8.36
N ASN A 270 10.06 10.36 -9.36
CA ASN A 270 9.08 9.62 -10.16
C ASN A 270 9.72 8.40 -10.85
N TRP A 271 8.92 7.35 -11.01
CA TRP A 271 9.30 6.13 -11.71
C TRP A 271 8.46 5.98 -13.00
N CYS A 272 8.57 6.97 -13.88
CA CYS A 272 7.84 6.99 -15.16
C CYS A 272 8.69 6.36 -16.29
N ASN A 273 9.16 5.14 -16.06
CA ASN A 273 10.06 4.45 -16.98
C ASN A 273 9.34 3.90 -18.22
N SER A 274 10.03 3.91 -19.36
CA SER A 274 9.60 3.21 -20.56
C SER A 274 9.68 1.69 -20.39
N TYR A 275 8.93 0.94 -21.20
CA TYR A 275 8.98 -0.52 -21.21
C TYR A 275 10.41 -1.07 -21.37
N LYS A 276 11.28 -0.39 -22.14
CA LYS A 276 12.68 -0.78 -22.31
C LYS A 276 13.48 -0.64 -21.02
N GLN A 277 13.29 0.47 -20.32
CA GLN A 277 13.94 0.72 -19.03
C GLN A 277 13.44 -0.26 -17.97
N GLU A 278 12.13 -0.54 -17.91
CA GLU A 278 11.55 -1.56 -17.03
C GLU A 278 12.16 -2.95 -17.30
N ILE A 279 12.23 -3.40 -18.56
CA ILE A 279 12.83 -4.69 -18.92
C ILE A 279 14.31 -4.77 -18.53
N ASN A 280 15.05 -3.68 -18.70
CA ASN A 280 16.45 -3.63 -18.31
C ASN A 280 16.62 -3.60 -16.79
N PHE A 281 15.74 -2.89 -16.07
CA PHE A 281 15.71 -2.87 -14.61
C PHE A 281 15.38 -4.25 -14.04
N ASP A 282 14.42 -4.97 -14.63
CA ASP A 282 14.04 -6.33 -14.24
C ASP A 282 15.22 -7.31 -14.27
N LYS A 283 16.27 -7.05 -15.07
CA LYS A 283 17.49 -7.88 -15.12
C LYS A 283 18.37 -7.72 -13.88
N LEU A 284 18.24 -6.63 -13.12
CA LEU A 284 18.98 -6.42 -11.88
C LEU A 284 18.51 -7.37 -10.77
N ASN A 285 17.31 -7.93 -10.88
CA ASN A 285 16.71 -8.86 -9.93
C ASN A 285 16.71 -8.33 -8.48
N LEU A 286 16.44 -7.03 -8.33
CA LEU A 286 16.38 -6.34 -7.03
C LEU A 286 14.95 -6.22 -6.47
N ILE A 287 13.95 -6.27 -7.34
CA ILE A 287 12.53 -6.17 -7.02
C ILE A 287 11.79 -7.31 -7.74
N GLU A 288 10.82 -7.91 -7.08
CA GLU A 288 10.04 -9.01 -7.62
C GLU A 288 9.22 -8.59 -8.86
N LYS A 289 9.09 -9.48 -9.85
CA LYS A 289 8.44 -9.16 -11.15
C LYS A 289 6.95 -8.87 -11.04
N ASN A 290 6.30 -9.33 -9.97
CA ASN A 290 4.90 -9.05 -9.66
C ASN A 290 4.72 -7.72 -8.92
N GLU A 291 5.79 -7.07 -8.50
CA GLU A 291 5.72 -5.77 -7.87
C GLU A 291 5.79 -4.66 -8.91
N ARG A 292 4.87 -3.71 -8.80
CA ARG A 292 4.90 -2.46 -9.57
C ARG A 292 5.62 -1.42 -8.76
N ILE A 293 6.70 -0.84 -9.29
CA ILE A 293 7.35 0.32 -8.68
C ILE A 293 6.45 1.53 -8.88
N ILE A 294 6.22 2.26 -7.79
CA ILE A 294 5.36 3.43 -7.74
C ILE A 294 6.20 4.70 -7.87
N LEU A 295 7.19 4.83 -6.97
CA LEU A 295 8.18 5.89 -6.98
C LEU A 295 9.37 5.51 -6.10
N ILE A 296 10.44 6.29 -6.21
CA ILE A 296 11.59 6.21 -5.34
C ILE A 296 11.59 7.44 -4.43
N LEU A 297 11.95 7.27 -3.16
CA LEU A 297 12.24 8.37 -2.25
C LEU A 297 13.74 8.38 -1.99
N ALA A 298 14.44 9.43 -2.40
CA ALA A 298 15.74 9.73 -1.81
C ALA A 298 15.50 10.21 -0.38
N MET A 299 16.24 9.71 0.60
CA MET A 299 16.01 10.05 2.01
C MET A 299 17.28 10.11 2.83
N GLY A 300 17.26 10.92 3.88
CA GLY A 300 18.33 11.06 4.86
C GLY A 300 18.16 12.32 5.69
N TYR A 301 19.10 12.55 6.62
CA TYR A 301 19.16 13.81 7.35
C TYR A 301 19.59 14.94 6.41
N SER A 302 18.92 16.09 6.46
CA SER A 302 19.38 17.29 5.73
C SER A 302 20.64 17.87 6.36
N THR A 303 21.44 18.57 5.56
CA THR A 303 22.51 19.43 6.09
C THR A 303 21.94 20.70 6.71
N ASP A 304 22.69 21.35 7.60
CA ASP A 304 22.26 22.62 8.21
C ASP A 304 22.14 23.75 7.18
N SER A 305 22.81 23.62 6.03
CA SER A 305 22.76 24.55 4.90
C SER A 305 21.81 24.11 3.79
N ALA A 306 20.95 23.12 4.02
CA ALA A 306 19.99 22.65 3.03
C ALA A 306 19.02 23.77 2.62
N LEU A 307 18.95 24.04 1.31
CA LEU A 307 18.03 25.01 0.74
C LEU A 307 16.85 24.30 0.09
N TYR A 308 15.66 24.88 0.24
CA TYR A 308 14.42 24.32 -0.27
C TYR A 308 13.77 25.24 -1.30
N ALA A 309 13.24 24.65 -2.36
CA ALA A 309 12.49 25.39 -3.36
C ALA A 309 11.17 25.89 -2.75
N LYS A 310 10.94 27.22 -2.77
CA LYS A 310 9.73 27.85 -2.22
C LYS A 310 8.43 27.19 -2.70
N SER A 311 8.36 26.83 -3.98
CA SER A 311 7.27 26.04 -4.59
C SER A 311 5.87 26.51 -4.14
N PRO A 312 5.48 27.78 -4.37
CA PRO A 312 4.21 28.32 -3.89
C PRO A 312 3.03 27.48 -4.40
N ARG A 313 2.00 27.31 -3.56
CA ARG A 313 0.75 26.66 -3.98
C ARG A 313 -0.17 27.68 -4.65
N LEU A 314 -0.93 27.23 -5.64
CA LEU A 314 -1.98 28.04 -6.26
C LEU A 314 -3.08 28.37 -5.23
N PRO A 315 -3.91 29.40 -5.47
CA PRO A 315 -5.06 29.70 -4.63
C PRO A 315 -5.97 28.50 -4.41
N ILE A 316 -6.57 28.39 -3.22
CA ILE A 316 -7.39 27.23 -2.84
C ILE A 316 -8.59 27.03 -3.78
N ASP A 317 -9.15 28.12 -4.30
CA ASP A 317 -10.31 28.12 -5.19
C ASP A 317 -10.05 27.41 -6.53
N ASN A 318 -8.78 27.14 -6.88
CA ASN A 318 -8.44 26.35 -8.06
C ASN A 318 -8.70 24.84 -7.86
N PHE A 319 -8.87 24.37 -6.63
CA PHE A 319 -8.83 22.94 -6.31
C PHE A 319 -10.18 22.36 -5.89
N TYR A 320 -11.25 23.14 -5.82
CA TYR A 320 -12.57 22.64 -5.49
C TYR A 320 -13.68 23.34 -6.28
N LYS A 321 -14.76 22.61 -6.53
CA LYS A 321 -16.02 23.15 -7.03
C LYS A 321 -17.16 22.51 -6.25
N LEU A 322 -18.00 23.34 -5.64
CA LEU A 322 -19.20 22.87 -4.95
C LEU A 322 -20.35 22.80 -5.96
N HIS A 323 -20.76 21.57 -6.28
CA HIS A 323 -21.98 21.31 -7.02
C HIS A 323 -23.09 21.10 -5.99
N LYS A 324 -23.87 22.15 -5.72
CA LYS A 324 -25.00 22.09 -4.79
C LYS A 324 -26.25 21.55 -5.46
#